data_AF-A0A2A2S3U4-F1
#
_entry.id   AF-A0A2A2S3U4-F1
#
_cell.length_a   1.000
_cell.length_b   1.000
_cell.length_c   1.000
_cell.angle_alpha   90.00
_cell.angle_beta   90.00
_cell.angle_gamma   90.00
#
_symmetry.space_group_name_H-M   'P 1'
#
loop_
_entity.id
_entity.type
_entity.pdbx_description
1 polymer ?
#
loop_
_entity_poly.entity_id
_entity_poly.type
_entity_poly.pdbx_seq_one_letter_code
_entity_poly.pdbx_strand_id
1 'polypeptide(L)'
;MISFNRIRVIDHNIVIDKKNIFSKRSANIKGVIELKETIPIINVFEGKEIIRSYVIEPLSSNYDLKGQFLHFSISVQENDAVMIDGIISNRNDSHLDWTDENYEAVRFQPFFLKSSEYQNKQLIGKGLFERGLHYPGTITPGGVRNICICDFCKKSFTLQHIHSGFSEVQYFYSSNSQRTLLVKYGEIENIPVQLQELIDEQSLQEVEAKLSGFSNEGYRYYNSLNCPHCAKPFINFEENKHIRPGEYYANKFINKEFLHYTK
;
A
#
# COMPACT_ATOMS: atom_id res chain seq x y z
N MET A 1 -34.94 15.25 12.54
CA MET A 1 -33.55 15.73 12.50
C MET A 1 -32.78 14.79 11.58
N ILE A 2 -32.59 15.14 10.31
CA ILE A 2 -31.89 14.29 9.33
C ILE A 2 -30.40 14.56 9.55
N SER A 3 -29.67 13.57 10.08
CA SER A 3 -28.21 13.66 10.17
C SER A 3 -27.63 13.64 8.76
N PHE A 4 -26.89 14.69 8.41
CA PHE A 4 -26.30 14.92 7.08
C PHE A 4 -24.92 14.27 6.90
N ASN A 5 -24.52 13.38 7.81
CA ASN A 5 -23.19 12.79 7.79
C ASN A 5 -23.07 11.74 6.68
N ARG A 6 -22.38 12.09 5.59
CA ARG A 6 -22.04 11.22 4.45
C ARG A 6 -21.25 9.97 4.89
N ILE A 7 -20.58 10.02 6.04
CA ILE A 7 -19.78 8.92 6.60
C ILE A 7 -20.25 8.65 8.04
N ARG A 8 -20.44 7.38 8.38
CA ARG A 8 -20.80 6.90 9.71
C ARG A 8 -19.94 5.69 10.08
N VAL A 9 -19.66 5.53 11.36
CA VAL A 9 -19.07 4.29 11.90
C VAL A 9 -20.16 3.53 12.64
N ILE A 10 -20.31 2.25 12.34
CA ILE A 10 -21.22 1.35 13.03
C ILE A 10 -20.39 0.14 13.47
N ASP A 11 -20.21 -0.01 14.79
CA ASP A 11 -19.27 -0.96 15.38
C ASP A 11 -17.84 -0.78 14.83
N HIS A 12 -17.36 -1.74 14.05
CA HIS A 12 -16.04 -1.76 13.40
C HIS A 12 -16.13 -1.52 11.89
N ASN A 13 -17.28 -1.06 11.40
CA ASN A 13 -17.55 -0.86 9.98
C ASN A 13 -17.72 0.61 9.65
N ILE A 14 -17.22 0.99 8.48
CA ILE A 14 -17.38 2.34 7.93
C ILE A 14 -18.52 2.29 6.91
N VAL A 15 -19.51 3.17 7.06
CA VAL A 15 -20.66 3.27 6.16
C VAL A 15 -20.65 4.62 5.47
N ILE A 16 -20.62 4.61 4.15
CA ILE A 16 -20.69 5.79 3.31
C ILE A 16 -22.10 5.86 2.69
N ASP A 17 -22.84 6.92 3.00
CA ASP A 17 -24.22 7.09 2.59
C ASP A 17 -24.35 7.64 1.16
N LYS A 18 -25.28 7.04 0.41
CA LYS A 18 -25.67 7.49 -0.94
C LYS A 18 -26.57 8.72 -0.95
N LYS A 19 -27.23 9.07 0.16
CA LYS A 19 -28.37 10.00 0.16
C LYS A 19 -28.03 11.47 -0.16
N ASN A 20 -26.77 11.79 -0.39
CA ASN A 20 -26.30 13.15 -0.68
C ASN A 20 -25.47 13.24 -1.98
N ILE A 21 -25.78 12.43 -3.01
CA ILE A 21 -25.14 12.52 -4.35
C ILE A 21 -25.18 13.96 -4.92
N PHE A 22 -26.18 14.76 -4.55
CA PHE A 22 -26.30 16.16 -5.00
C PHE A 22 -25.47 17.17 -4.20
N SER A 23 -24.93 16.79 -3.04
CA SER A 23 -23.90 17.58 -2.38
C SER A 23 -22.56 16.89 -2.65
N LYS A 24 -21.91 17.24 -3.76
CA LYS A 24 -20.51 16.88 -4.05
C LYS A 24 -19.50 17.38 -3.00
N ARG A 25 -19.94 17.74 -1.80
CA ARG A 25 -19.07 18.23 -0.73
C ARG A 25 -18.20 17.09 -0.25
N SER A 26 -16.93 17.42 -0.06
CA SER A 26 -16.02 16.56 0.68
C SER A 26 -16.57 16.33 2.08
N ALA A 27 -16.33 15.13 2.60
CA ALA A 27 -16.65 14.76 3.97
C ALA A 27 -15.38 14.19 4.61
N ASN A 28 -15.08 14.63 5.83
CA ASN A 28 -13.98 14.08 6.62
C ASN A 28 -14.52 13.76 8.00
N ILE A 29 -14.23 12.56 8.50
CA ILE A 29 -14.46 12.22 9.91
C ILE A 29 -13.18 11.61 10.47
N LYS A 30 -12.96 11.87 11.75
CA LYS A 30 -12.02 11.13 12.59
C LYS A 30 -12.81 10.26 13.56
N GLY A 31 -12.26 9.13 13.94
CA GLY A 31 -12.90 8.25 14.92
C GLY A 31 -11.94 7.21 15.47
N VAL A 32 -12.47 6.41 16.38
CA VAL A 32 -11.73 5.32 17.04
C VAL A 32 -12.55 4.05 16.91
N ILE A 33 -11.92 2.98 16.44
CA ILE A 33 -12.52 1.64 16.35
C ILE A 33 -11.73 0.71 17.27
N GLU A 34 -12.41 0.06 18.21
CA GLU A 34 -11.84 -1.04 18.98
C GLU A 34 -11.71 -2.28 18.08
N LEU A 35 -10.51 -2.85 18.04
CA LEU A 35 -10.15 -4.03 17.27
C LEU A 35 -10.53 -5.27 18.08
N LYS A 36 -11.56 -5.99 17.64
CA LYS A 36 -12.16 -7.10 18.42
C LYS A 36 -11.48 -8.45 18.21
N GLU A 37 -10.65 -8.56 17.19
CA GLU A 37 -9.98 -9.79 16.74
C GLU A 37 -8.47 -9.58 16.65
N THR A 38 -7.71 -10.66 16.79
CA THR A 38 -6.24 -10.66 16.61
C THR A 38 -5.83 -10.19 15.21
N ILE A 39 -6.63 -10.55 14.20
CA ILE A 39 -6.50 -10.09 12.81
C ILE A 39 -7.82 -9.39 12.44
N PRO A 40 -7.97 -8.09 12.75
CA PRO A 40 -9.22 -7.39 12.58
C PRO A 40 -9.51 -7.06 11.12
N ILE A 41 -10.80 -6.99 10.79
CA ILE A 41 -11.30 -6.67 9.46
C ILE A 41 -12.10 -5.37 9.55
N ILE A 42 -11.74 -4.39 8.72
CA ILE A 42 -12.51 -3.16 8.54
C ILE A 42 -13.28 -3.26 7.23
N ASN A 43 -14.60 -3.38 7.31
CA ASN A 43 -15.45 -3.33 6.13
C ASN A 43 -15.90 -1.89 5.85
N VAL A 44 -15.86 -1.52 4.58
CA VAL A 44 -16.41 -0.27 4.09
C VAL A 44 -17.64 -0.58 3.26
N PHE A 45 -18.74 0.06 3.62
CA PHE A 45 -20.04 -0.07 2.98
C PHE A 45 -20.39 1.17 2.16
N GLU A 46 -21.03 0.97 1.01
CA GLU A 46 -21.77 2.02 0.30
C GLU A 46 -23.28 1.75 0.44
N GLY A 47 -23.92 2.46 1.36
CA GLY A 47 -25.28 2.12 1.80
C GLY A 47 -25.30 0.76 2.52
N LYS A 48 -25.78 -0.29 1.85
CA LYS A 48 -25.88 -1.67 2.41
C LYS A 48 -24.90 -2.66 1.78
N GLU A 49 -24.20 -2.26 0.73
CA GLU A 49 -23.28 -3.13 0.00
C GLU A 49 -21.87 -2.97 0.59
N ILE A 50 -21.20 -4.07 0.93
CA ILE A 50 -19.76 -4.04 1.24
C ILE A 50 -19.03 -3.79 -0.08
N ILE A 51 -18.26 -2.71 -0.12
CA ILE A 51 -17.45 -2.35 -1.29
C ILE A 51 -15.97 -2.66 -1.09
N ARG A 52 -15.49 -2.69 0.16
CA ARG A 52 -14.11 -3.04 0.52
C ARG A 52 -14.08 -3.77 1.85
N SER A 53 -13.16 -4.73 1.98
CA SER A 53 -12.85 -5.41 3.24
C SER A 53 -11.34 -5.42 3.42
N TYR A 54 -10.86 -4.64 4.37
CA TYR A 54 -9.43 -4.53 4.67
C TYR A 54 -9.09 -5.43 5.85
N VAL A 55 -8.09 -6.28 5.67
CA VAL A 55 -7.56 -7.14 6.74
C VAL A 55 -6.30 -6.46 7.27
N ILE A 56 -6.31 -6.11 8.56
CA ILE A 56 -5.13 -5.54 9.22
C ILE A 56 -4.30 -6.71 9.74
N GLU A 57 -3.35 -7.19 8.94
CA GLU A 57 -2.43 -8.24 9.36
C GLU A 57 -1.53 -7.71 10.49
N PRO A 58 -1.31 -8.42 11.60
CA PRO A 58 -0.48 -7.94 12.70
C PRO A 58 1.01 -7.97 12.33
N LEU A 59 1.79 -7.08 12.96
CA LEU A 59 3.25 -7.17 12.92
C LEU A 59 3.73 -8.31 13.81
N SER A 60 4.89 -8.91 13.51
CA SER A 60 5.49 -9.91 14.40
C SER A 60 5.80 -9.34 15.80
N SER A 61 6.10 -8.03 15.88
CA SER A 61 6.30 -7.31 17.15
C SER A 61 5.01 -7.01 17.91
N ASN A 62 3.86 -7.06 17.24
CA ASN A 62 2.53 -6.79 17.80
C ASN A 62 1.53 -7.79 17.19
N TYR A 63 1.65 -9.04 17.62
CA TYR A 63 0.99 -10.19 16.98
C TYR A 63 -0.50 -10.33 17.30
N ASP A 64 -1.00 -9.62 18.33
CA ASP A 64 -2.40 -9.66 18.75
C ASP A 64 -2.99 -8.26 18.87
N LEU A 65 -3.79 -7.87 17.86
CA LEU A 65 -4.45 -6.57 17.82
C LEU A 65 -5.74 -6.52 18.63
N LYS A 66 -6.17 -7.63 19.26
CA LYS A 66 -7.41 -7.66 20.02
C LYS A 66 -7.34 -6.72 21.23
N GLY A 67 -8.37 -5.89 21.40
CA GLY A 67 -8.47 -4.89 22.47
C GLY A 67 -7.64 -3.63 22.23
N GLN A 68 -6.94 -3.53 21.09
CA GLN A 68 -6.30 -2.29 20.64
C GLN A 68 -7.28 -1.41 19.89
N PHE A 69 -6.86 -0.18 19.59
CA PHE A 69 -7.70 0.85 19.00
C PHE A 69 -7.07 1.39 17.72
N LEU A 70 -7.86 1.38 16.64
CA LEU A 70 -7.53 2.09 15.40
C LEU A 70 -8.09 3.50 15.46
N HIS A 71 -7.21 4.47 15.65
CA HIS A 71 -7.49 5.90 15.53
C HIS A 71 -7.41 6.28 14.05
N PHE A 72 -8.55 6.45 13.40
CA PHE A 72 -8.59 6.62 11.96
C PHE A 72 -9.10 8.01 11.55
N SER A 73 -8.71 8.39 10.34
CA SER A 73 -9.28 9.48 9.57
C SER A 73 -9.76 8.90 8.25
N ILE A 74 -10.99 9.25 7.85
CA ILE A 74 -11.50 8.96 6.52
C ILE A 74 -11.95 10.26 5.86
N SER A 75 -11.58 10.42 4.60
CA SER A 75 -12.11 11.47 3.74
C SER A 75 -12.76 10.88 2.51
N VAL A 76 -13.91 11.43 2.14
CA VAL A 76 -14.57 11.21 0.85
C VAL A 76 -14.54 12.54 0.11
N GLN A 77 -13.85 12.58 -1.02
CA GLN A 77 -13.62 13.78 -1.81
C GLN A 77 -14.79 14.06 -2.76
N GLU A 78 -14.77 15.23 -3.41
CA GLU A 78 -15.82 15.65 -4.34
C GLU A 78 -15.88 14.77 -5.60
N ASN A 79 -14.75 14.18 -6.00
CA ASN A 79 -14.62 13.25 -7.11
C ASN A 79 -14.88 11.78 -6.70
N ASP A 80 -15.46 11.56 -5.51
CA ASP A 80 -15.74 10.23 -4.93
C ASP A 80 -14.52 9.41 -4.52
N ALA A 81 -13.31 10.01 -4.50
CA ALA A 81 -12.15 9.34 -3.91
C ALA A 81 -12.34 9.17 -2.40
N VAL A 82 -12.02 7.99 -1.89
CA VAL A 82 -12.05 7.64 -0.48
C VAL A 82 -10.63 7.36 -0.04
N MET A 83 -10.17 8.07 0.99
CA MET A 83 -8.87 7.85 1.64
C MET A 83 -9.10 7.54 3.11
N ILE A 84 -8.45 6.49 3.61
CA ILE A 84 -8.51 6.08 5.01
C ILE A 84 -7.09 5.86 5.49
N ASP A 85 -6.73 6.54 6.57
CA ASP A 85 -5.48 6.38 7.29
C ASP A 85 -5.80 6.13 8.76
N GLY A 86 -4.90 5.49 9.50
CA GLY A 86 -5.04 5.39 10.94
C GLY A 86 -3.77 4.99 11.66
N ILE A 87 -3.83 5.06 12.98
CA ILE A 87 -2.76 4.67 13.90
C ILE A 87 -3.35 3.68 14.89
N ILE A 88 -2.70 2.54 15.04
CA ILE A 88 -3.05 1.52 16.01
C ILE A 88 -2.36 1.84 17.33
N SER A 89 -3.10 1.75 18.42
CA SER A 89 -2.57 1.98 19.77
C SER A 89 -3.29 1.13 20.81
N ASN A 90 -2.71 1.01 21.99
CA ASN A 90 -3.30 0.32 23.14
C ASN A 90 -4.27 1.20 23.97
N ARG A 91 -4.50 2.45 23.56
CA ARG A 91 -5.33 3.43 24.27
C ARG A 91 -6.43 3.95 23.36
N ASN A 92 -7.62 4.20 23.92
CA ASN A 92 -8.76 4.70 23.14
C ASN A 92 -8.79 6.22 22.98
N ASP A 93 -8.02 6.94 23.79
CA ASP A 93 -8.06 8.40 23.94
C ASP A 93 -6.83 9.10 23.36
N SER A 94 -5.78 8.35 23.06
CA SER A 94 -4.51 8.87 22.56
C SER A 94 -3.80 7.83 21.68
N HIS A 95 -3.00 8.30 20.74
CA HIS A 95 -2.08 7.49 19.95
C HIS A 95 -0.74 8.22 19.83
N LEU A 96 0.31 7.49 19.45
CA LEU A 96 1.60 8.09 19.11
C LEU A 96 1.47 8.91 17.83
N ASP A 97 2.30 9.94 17.69
CA ASP A 97 2.42 10.67 16.43
C ASP A 97 3.21 9.83 15.42
N TRP A 98 2.98 10.07 14.13
CA TRP A 98 3.69 9.38 13.05
C TRP A 98 5.20 9.70 12.99
N THR A 99 5.64 10.69 13.77
CA THR A 99 7.03 11.07 13.97
C THR A 99 7.69 10.36 15.14
N ASP A 100 6.91 9.71 16.01
CA ASP A 100 7.44 9.02 17.18
C ASP A 100 8.14 7.72 16.79
N GLU A 101 8.98 7.20 17.69
CA GLU A 101 9.52 5.85 17.53
C GLU A 101 8.43 4.81 17.84
N ASN A 102 8.37 3.72 17.06
CA ASN A 102 7.48 2.57 17.27
C ASN A 102 5.97 2.81 17.08
N TYR A 103 5.55 3.89 16.42
CA TYR A 103 4.14 4.03 16.02
C TYR A 103 3.75 2.95 14.98
N GLU A 104 2.49 2.54 15.00
CA GLU A 104 1.93 1.59 14.03
C GLU A 104 0.86 2.27 13.18
N ALA A 105 1.28 2.92 12.10
CA ALA A 105 0.34 3.51 11.16
C ALA A 105 -0.08 2.52 10.07
N VAL A 106 -1.31 2.68 9.61
CA VAL A 106 -1.88 1.97 8.48
C VAL A 106 -2.48 2.95 7.49
N ARG A 107 -2.23 2.73 6.21
CA ARG A 107 -2.89 3.41 5.11
C ARG A 107 -3.66 2.37 4.31
N PHE A 108 -4.97 2.52 4.23
CA PHE A 108 -5.79 1.64 3.42
C PHE A 108 -5.78 2.13 1.99
N GLN A 109 -5.62 1.21 1.02
CA GLN A 109 -5.59 1.55 -0.40
C GLN A 109 -6.78 2.44 -0.77
N PRO A 110 -6.52 3.68 -1.24
CA PRO A 110 -7.59 4.55 -1.71
C PRO A 110 -8.41 3.93 -2.83
N PHE A 111 -9.67 4.34 -2.92
CA PHE A 111 -10.58 3.84 -3.94
C PHE A 111 -11.66 4.87 -4.25
N PHE A 112 -12.32 4.71 -5.39
CA PHE A 112 -13.46 5.52 -5.79
C PHE A 112 -14.78 4.79 -5.49
N LEU A 113 -15.80 5.53 -5.05
CA LEU A 113 -17.16 5.01 -4.87
C LEU A 113 -17.78 4.55 -6.22
N LYS A 114 -18.91 3.85 -6.15
CA LYS A 114 -19.57 3.22 -7.31
C LYS A 114 -19.86 4.18 -8.46
N SER A 115 -20.21 5.44 -8.17
CA SER A 115 -20.43 6.50 -9.16
C SER A 115 -19.21 6.80 -10.03
N SER A 116 -18.00 6.54 -9.52
CA SER A 116 -16.73 6.78 -10.20
C SER A 116 -15.89 5.50 -10.32
N GLU A 117 -16.53 4.32 -10.32
CA GLU A 117 -15.84 3.03 -10.29
C GLU A 117 -14.94 2.77 -11.52
N TYR A 118 -15.21 3.44 -12.64
CA TYR A 118 -14.33 3.39 -13.81
C TYR A 118 -12.90 3.84 -13.49
N GLN A 119 -12.72 4.76 -12.53
CA GLN A 119 -11.38 5.20 -12.09
C GLN A 119 -10.63 4.10 -11.35
N ASN A 120 -11.33 3.29 -10.54
CA ASN A 120 -10.72 2.09 -9.92
C ASN A 120 -10.18 1.13 -10.99
N LYS A 121 -10.87 0.98 -12.12
CA LYS A 121 -10.44 0.08 -13.21
C LYS A 121 -9.19 0.61 -13.92
N GLN A 122 -9.03 1.93 -14.03
CA GLN A 122 -7.85 2.56 -14.63
C GLN A 122 -6.58 2.37 -13.78
N LEU A 123 -6.73 2.10 -12.48
CA LEU A 123 -5.64 1.89 -11.55
C LEU A 123 -5.13 0.44 -11.51
N ILE A 124 -5.76 -0.50 -12.23
CA ILE A 124 -5.33 -1.91 -12.25
C ILE A 124 -3.91 -2.01 -12.82
N GLY A 125 -3.02 -2.67 -12.09
CA GLY A 125 -1.61 -2.83 -12.46
C GLY A 125 -0.75 -1.57 -12.30
N LYS A 126 -1.33 -0.44 -11.88
CA LYS A 126 -0.61 0.83 -11.66
C LYS A 126 0.21 0.83 -10.38
N GLY A 127 1.10 1.81 -10.27
CA GLY A 127 2.02 1.99 -9.15
C GLY A 127 1.36 2.48 -7.87
N LEU A 128 2.11 2.48 -6.77
CA LEU A 128 1.60 2.93 -5.47
C LEU A 128 1.35 4.44 -5.42
N PHE A 129 2.07 5.24 -6.23
CA PHE A 129 1.80 6.67 -6.33
C PHE A 129 0.46 6.95 -7.01
N GLU A 130 0.20 6.32 -8.16
CA GLU A 130 -1.07 6.47 -8.89
C GLU A 130 -2.26 5.96 -8.07
N ARG A 131 -2.05 4.91 -7.27
CA ARG A 131 -3.06 4.37 -6.35
C ARG A 131 -3.23 5.21 -5.07
N GLY A 132 -2.45 6.27 -4.87
CA GLY A 132 -2.54 7.15 -3.70
C GLY A 132 -2.02 6.53 -2.40
N LEU A 133 -1.22 5.47 -2.48
CA LEU A 133 -0.56 4.85 -1.32
C LEU A 133 0.73 5.60 -0.94
N HIS A 134 1.37 6.24 -1.91
CA HIS A 134 2.46 7.20 -1.71
C HIS A 134 2.17 8.52 -2.43
N TYR A 135 2.80 9.61 -1.96
CA TYR A 135 2.61 10.95 -2.53
C TYR A 135 3.94 11.55 -2.96
N PRO A 136 4.08 12.06 -4.19
CA PRO A 136 5.30 12.74 -4.60
C PRO A 136 5.60 13.94 -3.68
N GLY A 137 6.88 14.14 -3.36
CA GLY A 137 7.31 15.25 -2.50
C GLY A 137 7.03 15.07 -1.01
N THR A 138 6.36 13.99 -0.59
CA THR A 138 6.18 13.64 0.83
C THR A 138 6.74 12.25 1.10
N ILE A 139 7.72 12.18 1.99
CA ILE A 139 8.30 10.91 2.41
C ILE A 139 7.24 10.18 3.24
N THR A 140 6.83 8.99 2.79
CA THR A 140 6.01 8.09 3.59
C THR A 140 6.96 7.35 4.53
N PRO A 141 6.90 7.58 5.85
CA PRO A 141 7.84 6.94 6.76
C PRO A 141 7.60 5.42 6.82
N GLY A 142 8.65 4.67 7.17
CA GLY A 142 8.64 3.20 7.13
C GLY A 142 7.69 2.53 8.14
N GLY A 143 7.25 3.27 9.16
CA GLY A 143 6.23 2.80 10.12
C GLY A 143 4.79 2.81 9.57
N VAL A 144 4.57 3.39 8.39
CA VAL A 144 3.27 3.31 7.70
C VAL A 144 3.18 2.00 6.92
N ARG A 145 2.16 1.19 7.20
CA ARG A 145 1.88 -0.04 6.45
C ARG A 145 0.76 0.19 5.45
N ASN A 146 0.95 -0.24 4.22
CA ASN A 146 -0.05 -0.11 3.17
C ASN A 146 -0.95 -1.36 3.15
N ILE A 147 -2.23 -1.20 3.43
CA ILE A 147 -3.23 -2.27 3.40
C ILE A 147 -3.93 -2.25 2.05
N CYS A 148 -3.53 -3.18 1.18
CA CYS A 148 -3.96 -3.27 -0.20
C CYS A 148 -5.15 -4.22 -0.36
N ILE A 149 -5.86 -4.09 -1.48
CA ILE A 149 -6.86 -5.07 -1.95
C ILE A 149 -6.50 -5.45 -3.39
N CYS A 150 -6.36 -6.75 -3.63
CA CYS A 150 -6.08 -7.25 -4.97
C CYS A 150 -7.21 -6.92 -5.95
N ASP A 151 -6.88 -6.38 -7.12
CA ASP A 151 -7.87 -6.04 -8.14
C ASP A 151 -8.61 -7.27 -8.70
N PHE A 152 -8.02 -8.46 -8.59
CA PHE A 152 -8.53 -9.70 -9.17
C PHE A 152 -9.26 -10.57 -8.16
N CYS A 153 -8.59 -11.02 -7.10
CA CYS A 153 -9.20 -11.91 -6.11
C CYS A 153 -9.92 -11.17 -4.98
N LYS A 154 -9.83 -9.83 -4.94
CA LYS A 154 -10.44 -8.95 -3.92
C LYS A 154 -10.03 -9.23 -2.48
N LYS A 155 -9.03 -10.10 -2.26
CA LYS A 155 -8.44 -10.35 -0.95
C LYS A 155 -7.50 -9.21 -0.56
N SER A 156 -7.51 -8.87 0.72
CA SER A 156 -6.61 -7.87 1.30
C SER A 156 -5.25 -8.48 1.63
N PHE A 157 -4.20 -7.66 1.56
CA PHE A 157 -2.84 -8.00 1.96
C PHE A 157 -2.07 -6.74 2.33
N THR A 158 -1.03 -6.89 3.14
CA THR A 158 -0.28 -5.75 3.69
C THR A 158 1.13 -5.67 3.10
N LEU A 159 1.52 -4.46 2.73
CA LEU A 159 2.88 -4.12 2.30
C LEU A 159 3.57 -3.25 3.35
N GLN A 160 4.85 -3.52 3.58
CA GLN A 160 5.79 -2.64 4.24
C GLN A 160 6.77 -2.12 3.20
N HIS A 161 7.32 -0.93 3.42
CA HIS A 161 8.20 -0.29 2.44
C HIS A 161 9.41 0.38 3.07
N ILE A 162 10.41 0.62 2.22
CA ILE A 162 11.48 1.57 2.47
C ILE A 162 11.60 2.52 1.27
N HIS A 163 12.05 3.74 1.53
CA HIS A 163 12.36 4.66 0.46
C HIS A 163 13.72 4.30 -0.13
N SER A 164 13.73 3.75 -1.36
CA SER A 164 14.94 3.24 -2.02
C SER A 164 16.01 4.31 -2.24
N GLY A 165 15.59 5.53 -2.60
CA GLY A 165 16.47 6.70 -2.73
C GLY A 165 17.27 7.04 -1.47
N PHE A 166 16.58 7.38 -0.37
CA PHE A 166 17.23 7.63 0.93
C PHE A 166 17.98 6.44 1.51
N SER A 167 17.64 5.23 1.10
CA SER A 167 18.36 4.02 1.52
C SER A 167 19.57 3.72 0.63
N GLU A 168 19.81 4.52 -0.42
CA GLU A 168 20.89 4.36 -1.40
C GLU A 168 20.92 2.96 -2.05
N VAL A 169 19.74 2.41 -2.35
CA VAL A 169 19.58 1.10 -2.99
C VAL A 169 18.69 1.18 -4.23
N GLN A 170 18.93 0.27 -5.17
CA GLN A 170 17.94 -0.19 -6.15
C GLN A 170 17.28 -1.47 -5.66
N TYR A 171 16.05 -1.75 -6.10
CA TYR A 171 15.31 -2.95 -5.71
C TYR A 171 14.79 -3.77 -6.90
N PHE A 172 14.63 -5.07 -6.68
CA PHE A 172 14.16 -6.03 -7.68
C PHE A 172 13.22 -7.03 -7.02
N TYR A 173 12.04 -7.26 -7.61
CA TYR A 173 11.17 -8.34 -7.17
C TYR A 173 11.64 -9.67 -7.76
N SER A 174 11.50 -10.77 -7.02
CA SER A 174 11.70 -12.12 -7.55
C SER A 174 10.66 -12.45 -8.62
N SER A 175 10.92 -13.44 -9.48
CA SER A 175 10.00 -13.86 -10.54
C SER A 175 8.63 -14.33 -10.01
N ASN A 176 8.58 -14.89 -8.79
CA ASN A 176 7.35 -15.27 -8.10
C ASN A 176 6.80 -14.15 -7.17
N SER A 177 7.46 -12.99 -7.15
CA SER A 177 7.13 -11.81 -6.34
C SER A 177 7.11 -12.04 -4.82
N GLN A 178 7.62 -13.17 -4.32
CA GLN A 178 7.62 -13.46 -2.88
C GLN A 178 8.74 -12.74 -2.10
N ARG A 179 9.76 -12.26 -2.81
CA ARG A 179 10.92 -11.59 -2.21
C ARG A 179 11.30 -10.33 -2.99
N THR A 180 11.93 -9.42 -2.26
CA THR A 180 12.46 -8.17 -2.79
C THR A 180 13.93 -8.12 -2.44
N LEU A 181 14.77 -8.07 -3.48
CA LEU A 181 16.21 -7.89 -3.38
C LEU A 181 16.54 -6.41 -3.40
N LEU A 182 17.40 -5.98 -2.49
CA LEU A 182 17.99 -4.65 -2.44
C LEU A 182 19.47 -4.74 -2.86
N VAL A 183 19.88 -3.85 -3.75
CA VAL A 183 21.25 -3.73 -4.24
C VAL A 183 21.70 -2.31 -3.96
N LYS A 184 22.76 -2.12 -3.16
CA LYS A 184 23.32 -0.79 -2.91
C LYS A 184 23.86 -0.20 -4.21
N TYR A 185 23.71 1.11 -4.38
CA TYR A 185 24.33 1.80 -5.51
C TYR A 185 25.86 1.60 -5.46
N GLY A 186 26.45 1.32 -6.62
CA GLY A 186 27.89 1.04 -6.76
C GLY A 186 28.30 -0.43 -6.61
N GLU A 187 27.45 -1.32 -6.06
CA GLU A 187 27.76 -2.76 -5.99
C GLU A 187 27.78 -3.44 -7.37
N ILE A 188 26.87 -3.00 -8.24
CA ILE A 188 26.78 -3.43 -9.63
C ILE A 188 26.87 -2.21 -10.53
N GLU A 189 27.86 -2.21 -11.41
CA GLU A 189 28.02 -1.18 -12.46
C GLU A 189 26.79 -1.11 -13.37
N ASN A 190 26.42 0.10 -13.78
CA ASN A 190 25.28 0.41 -14.65
C ASN A 190 23.90 0.02 -14.10
N ILE A 191 23.77 -0.23 -12.79
CA ILE A 191 22.47 -0.42 -12.16
C ILE A 191 21.60 0.85 -12.34
N PRO A 192 20.32 0.72 -12.73
CA PRO A 192 19.44 1.86 -12.82
C PRO A 192 19.39 2.64 -11.51
N VAL A 193 19.57 3.95 -11.57
CA VAL A 193 19.47 4.82 -10.39
C VAL A 193 18.06 5.37 -10.20
N GLN A 194 17.77 5.91 -9.02
CA GLN A 194 16.47 6.48 -8.70
C GLN A 194 16.05 7.53 -9.75
N LEU A 195 14.80 7.49 -10.20
CA LEU A 195 14.22 8.41 -11.18
C LEU A 195 14.90 8.41 -12.56
N GLN A 196 15.77 7.45 -12.87
CA GLN A 196 16.34 7.33 -14.20
C GLN A 196 15.26 6.90 -15.22
N GLU A 197 14.85 7.84 -16.09
CA GLU A 197 13.79 7.58 -17.07
C GLU A 197 14.28 6.76 -18.26
N LEU A 198 15.49 7.04 -18.76
CA LEU A 198 16.08 6.33 -19.89
C LEU A 198 16.90 5.14 -19.38
N ILE A 199 16.34 3.96 -19.54
CA ILE A 199 16.98 2.70 -19.16
C ILE A 199 17.65 2.08 -20.38
N ASP A 200 18.97 1.93 -20.32
CA ASP A 200 19.70 1.15 -21.34
C ASP A 200 19.44 -0.34 -21.12
N GLU A 201 18.70 -0.95 -22.04
CA GLU A 201 18.29 -2.35 -21.95
C GLU A 201 19.50 -3.31 -22.03
N GLN A 202 20.59 -2.93 -22.71
CA GLN A 202 21.79 -3.78 -22.74
C GLN A 202 22.47 -3.80 -21.37
N SER A 203 22.74 -2.63 -20.80
CA SER A 203 23.26 -2.51 -19.43
C SER A 203 22.36 -3.20 -18.41
N LEU A 204 21.04 -3.08 -18.56
CA LEU A 204 20.07 -3.73 -17.68
C LEU A 204 20.19 -5.26 -17.73
N GLN A 205 20.34 -5.84 -18.92
CA GLN A 205 20.53 -7.29 -19.06
C GLN A 205 21.81 -7.78 -18.38
N GLU A 206 22.90 -7.00 -18.45
CA GLU A 206 24.15 -7.33 -17.76
C GLU A 206 24.00 -7.28 -16.23
N VAL A 207 23.24 -6.31 -15.72
CA VAL A 207 22.87 -6.23 -14.30
C VAL A 207 22.06 -7.47 -13.89
N GLU A 208 21.01 -7.79 -14.63
CA GLU A 208 20.13 -8.95 -14.34
C GLU A 208 20.85 -10.30 -14.45
N ALA A 209 21.85 -10.42 -15.34
CA ALA A 209 22.71 -11.59 -15.43
C ALA A 209 23.56 -11.76 -14.16
N LYS A 210 24.10 -10.67 -13.61
CA LYS A 210 24.83 -10.70 -12.33
C LYS A 210 23.91 -11.10 -11.17
N LEU A 211 22.68 -10.60 -11.14
CA LEU A 211 21.68 -10.99 -10.14
C LEU A 211 21.30 -12.47 -10.23
N SER A 212 21.25 -13.02 -11.45
CA SER A 212 20.98 -14.45 -11.67
C SER A 212 22.10 -15.35 -11.12
N GLY A 213 23.35 -14.86 -11.10
CA GLY A 213 24.46 -15.54 -10.44
C GLY A 213 24.36 -15.54 -8.91
N PHE A 214 23.65 -14.57 -8.32
CA PHE A 214 23.43 -14.47 -6.87
C PHE A 214 22.26 -15.34 -6.39
N SER A 215 21.21 -15.47 -7.19
CA SER A 215 20.03 -16.28 -6.82
C SER A 215 19.25 -16.77 -8.03
N ASN A 216 18.75 -18.01 -7.94
CA ASN A 216 17.89 -18.63 -8.94
C ASN A 216 16.43 -18.11 -8.92
N GLU A 217 16.11 -17.15 -8.07
CA GLU A 217 14.74 -16.61 -7.95
C GLU A 217 14.35 -15.65 -9.08
N GLY A 218 15.28 -15.32 -9.99
CA GLY A 218 15.01 -14.59 -11.22
C GLY A 218 14.63 -13.13 -11.00
N TYR A 219 15.46 -12.39 -10.26
CA TYR A 219 15.29 -10.97 -10.00
C TYR A 219 15.47 -10.13 -11.26
N ARG A 220 14.45 -9.32 -11.61
CA ARG A 220 14.47 -8.42 -12.77
C ARG A 220 13.87 -7.07 -12.43
N TYR A 221 14.31 -6.03 -13.14
CA TYR A 221 13.93 -4.66 -12.87
C TYR A 221 12.45 -4.40 -13.13
N TYR A 222 11.90 -5.06 -14.15
CA TYR A 222 10.50 -4.98 -14.53
C TYR A 222 9.64 -6.14 -13.99
N ASN A 223 10.14 -6.97 -13.08
CA ASN A 223 9.28 -7.98 -12.45
C ASN A 223 8.13 -7.29 -11.70
N SER A 224 6.93 -7.85 -11.82
CA SER A 224 5.74 -7.33 -11.15
C SER A 224 5.75 -7.60 -9.63
N LEU A 225 5.10 -6.73 -8.85
CA LEU A 225 4.66 -7.07 -7.50
C LEU A 225 3.28 -7.72 -7.59
N ASN A 226 3.18 -9.01 -7.31
CA ASN A 226 1.97 -9.80 -7.45
C ASN A 226 1.21 -9.90 -6.13
N CYS A 227 -0.10 -10.13 -6.21
CA CYS A 227 -0.90 -10.45 -5.04
C CYS A 227 -0.44 -11.79 -4.42
N PRO A 228 -0.23 -11.86 -3.09
CA PRO A 228 0.23 -13.08 -2.44
C PRO A 228 -0.84 -14.20 -2.43
N HIS A 229 -2.09 -13.88 -2.72
CA HIS A 229 -3.21 -14.82 -2.67
C HIS A 229 -3.56 -15.47 -4.00
N CYS A 230 -3.32 -14.79 -5.13
CA CYS A 230 -3.69 -15.27 -6.46
C CYS A 230 -2.60 -15.10 -7.53
N ALA A 231 -1.42 -14.61 -7.15
CA ALA A 231 -0.28 -14.37 -8.03
C ALA A 231 -0.52 -13.43 -9.22
N LYS A 232 -1.66 -12.74 -9.30
CA LYS A 232 -1.91 -11.71 -10.32
C LYS A 232 -1.13 -10.42 -10.00
N PRO A 233 -0.59 -9.72 -11.01
CA PRO A 233 0.11 -8.45 -10.81
C PRO A 233 -0.76 -7.41 -10.08
N PHE A 234 -0.24 -6.88 -8.99
CA PHE A 234 -0.80 -5.71 -8.29
C PHE A 234 -0.13 -4.43 -8.78
N ILE A 235 1.20 -4.43 -8.84
CA ILE A 235 1.98 -3.45 -9.62
C ILE A 235 2.56 -4.22 -10.81
N ASN A 236 2.14 -3.86 -12.02
CA ASN A 236 2.52 -4.56 -13.24
C ASN A 236 3.57 -3.75 -14.01
N PHE A 237 4.84 -3.90 -13.63
CA PHE A 237 5.95 -3.23 -14.31
C PHE A 237 6.23 -3.79 -15.70
N GLU A 238 5.82 -5.02 -15.98
CA GLU A 238 5.98 -5.63 -17.31
C GLU A 238 5.11 -4.92 -18.35
N GLU A 239 3.85 -4.65 -18.01
CA GLU A 239 2.92 -3.91 -18.87
C GLU A 239 3.02 -2.38 -18.73
N ASN A 240 3.53 -1.88 -17.59
CA ASN A 240 3.66 -0.46 -17.31
C ASN A 240 5.12 -0.06 -17.05
N LYS A 241 6.06 -0.42 -17.94
CA LYS A 241 7.49 -0.10 -17.75
C LYS A 241 7.77 1.37 -17.42
N HIS A 242 7.00 2.28 -18.01
CA HIS A 242 7.13 3.73 -17.82
C HIS A 242 6.95 4.21 -16.37
N ILE A 243 6.25 3.46 -15.50
CA ILE A 243 6.07 3.86 -14.09
C ILE A 243 7.26 3.47 -13.21
N ARG A 244 8.09 2.51 -13.64
CA ARG A 244 9.15 1.91 -12.83
C ARG A 244 10.17 2.92 -12.27
N PRO A 245 10.62 3.95 -13.03
CA PRO A 245 11.53 4.97 -12.49
C PRO A 245 10.92 5.80 -11.36
N GLY A 246 9.61 6.08 -11.45
CA GLY A 246 8.88 6.88 -10.47
C GLY A 246 8.44 6.10 -9.23
N GLU A 247 8.45 4.77 -9.27
CA GLU A 247 8.19 3.91 -8.12
C GLU A 247 9.47 3.71 -7.32
N TYR A 248 9.74 4.60 -6.38
CA TYR A 248 10.97 4.59 -5.55
C TYR A 248 10.75 4.08 -4.11
N TYR A 249 9.65 3.37 -3.86
CA TYR A 249 9.46 2.62 -2.62
C TYR A 249 9.63 1.12 -2.91
N ALA A 250 10.66 0.53 -2.31
CA ALA A 250 10.83 -0.92 -2.35
C ALA A 250 9.83 -1.53 -1.37
N ASN A 251 9.03 -2.50 -1.83
CA ASN A 251 7.98 -3.11 -1.01
C ASN A 251 8.37 -4.52 -0.60
N LYS A 252 7.88 -4.95 0.57
CA LYS A 252 7.87 -6.34 1.01
C LYS A 252 6.50 -6.67 1.60
N PHE A 253 6.10 -7.94 1.53
CA PHE A 253 4.93 -8.38 2.28
C PHE A 253 5.20 -8.25 3.78
N ILE A 254 4.14 -8.05 4.54
CA ILE A 254 4.21 -7.91 5.99
C ILE A 254 5.03 -9.03 6.64
N ASN A 255 5.89 -8.65 7.60
CA ASN A 255 6.75 -9.56 8.37
C ASN A 255 7.76 -10.37 7.54
N LYS A 256 7.93 -10.06 6.24
CA LYS A 256 9.05 -10.55 5.45
C LYS A 256 10.25 -9.64 5.66
N GLU A 257 11.42 -10.13 5.26
CA GLU A 257 12.63 -9.32 5.20
C GLU A 257 13.00 -8.98 3.77
N PHE A 258 13.70 -7.86 3.62
CA PHE A 258 14.39 -7.57 2.37
C PHE A 258 15.60 -8.50 2.27
N LEU A 259 15.84 -9.03 1.07
CA LEU A 259 17.09 -9.70 0.78
C LEU A 259 18.10 -8.63 0.39
N HIS A 260 19.33 -8.72 0.89
CA HIS A 260 20.39 -7.79 0.54
C HIS A 260 21.39 -8.50 -0.38
N TYR A 261 21.66 -7.89 -1.53
CA TYR A 261 22.74 -8.33 -2.39
C TYR A 261 24.06 -8.12 -1.67
N THR A 262 24.87 -9.17 -1.65
CA THR A 262 26.25 -9.16 -1.15
C THR A 262 27.12 -9.76 -2.23
N LYS A 263 28.23 -9.09 -2.53
CA LYS A 263 29.18 -9.50 -3.54
C LYS A 263 30.05 -10.67 -3.05
#